data_AF-A0A434DAT8-F1
#
_entry.id   AF-A0A434DAT8-F1
#
_cell.length_a   1.000
_cell.length_b   1.000
_cell.length_c   1.000
_cell.angle_alpha   90.00
_cell.angle_beta   90.00
_cell.angle_gamma   90.00
#
_symmetry.space_group_name_H-M   'P 1'
#
loop_
_entity.id
_entity.type
_entity.pdbx_description
1 polymer ?
#
loop_
_entity_poly.entity_id
_entity_poly.type
_entity_poly.pdbx_seq_one_letter_code
_entity_poly.pdbx_strand_id
1 'polypeptide(L)'
;MNVAQNIVAGLDRILTMELVRVTERAAVAAARLRGRGDEKAADQAAVDAMREELNRLAINGTVVIGEGERDEAPMLYIGEEVGSGKGPAVDIALDPLEGTTICAKNLPNALAVIAIVEKGSLLFAPDVYMDKIAVGPGYADGVIDIDASPAENIASLARAKAVAVSEITACILDRPRHGALIEAVRATGAAIRLIGDGDVAGVIHTTDPDETGIDIYLGTGGAPEGVLAAAALRCTGGQILGRLILDTPQK
;
A
#
# COMPACT_ATOMS: atom_id res chain seq x y z
N MET A 1 42.71 13.57 -11.16
CA MET A 1 41.68 12.55 -10.88
C MET A 1 40.57 13.24 -10.12
N ASN A 2 39.38 13.29 -10.70
CA ASN A 2 38.31 14.19 -10.33
C ASN A 2 37.51 13.61 -9.15
N VAL A 3 37.35 14.38 -8.08
CA VAL A 3 36.67 13.98 -6.82
C VAL A 3 35.13 13.92 -6.98
N ALA A 4 34.61 14.15 -8.19
CA ALA A 4 33.19 14.29 -8.49
C ALA A 4 32.46 12.98 -8.86
N GLN A 5 33.08 11.80 -8.75
CA GLN A 5 32.49 10.54 -9.23
C GLN A 5 32.00 9.57 -8.14
N ASN A 6 31.96 9.96 -6.87
CA ASN A 6 31.39 9.12 -5.80
C ASN A 6 30.17 9.76 -5.14
N ILE A 7 29.17 10.16 -5.93
CA ILE A 7 27.80 10.26 -5.41
C ILE A 7 27.21 8.87 -5.56
N VAL A 8 26.92 8.25 -4.42
CA VAL A 8 26.33 6.91 -4.30
C VAL A 8 25.17 6.75 -5.29
N ALA A 9 25.20 5.66 -6.06
CA ALA A 9 24.20 5.24 -7.03
C ALA A 9 22.89 4.81 -6.34
N GLY A 10 22.19 5.77 -5.74
CA GLY A 10 20.84 5.60 -5.23
C GLY A 10 19.94 6.71 -5.77
N LEU A 11 18.62 6.50 -5.72
CA LEU A 11 17.64 7.57 -5.90
C LEU A 11 18.07 8.80 -5.09
N ASP A 12 18.29 9.92 -5.77
CA ASP A 12 18.82 11.15 -5.17
C ASP A 12 17.92 11.58 -3.99
N ARG A 13 18.53 11.99 -2.87
CA ARG A 13 17.83 12.53 -1.69
C ARG A 13 16.90 13.70 -2.04
N ILE A 14 17.19 14.43 -3.12
CA ILE A 14 16.33 15.49 -3.66
C ILE A 14 14.96 14.93 -4.10
N LEU A 15 14.91 13.71 -4.64
CA LEU A 15 13.65 13.06 -5.03
C LEU A 15 12.74 12.80 -3.83
N THR A 16 13.29 12.59 -2.63
CA THR A 16 12.48 12.29 -1.44
C THR A 16 11.55 13.45 -1.06
N MET A 17 12.04 14.69 -1.02
CA MET A 17 11.20 15.85 -0.66
C MET A 17 10.24 16.24 -1.78
N GLU A 18 10.62 16.04 -3.03
CA GLU A 18 9.72 16.29 -4.16
C GLU A 18 8.61 15.24 -4.24
N LEU A 19 8.86 13.99 -3.84
CA LEU A 19 7.80 12.96 -3.75
C LEU A 19 6.75 13.27 -2.68
N VAL A 20 7.16 13.87 -1.57
CA VAL A 20 6.21 14.35 -0.56
C VAL A 20 5.24 15.36 -1.17
N ARG A 21 5.72 16.25 -2.06
CA ARG A 21 4.84 17.22 -2.73
C ARG A 21 3.83 16.55 -3.66
N VAL A 22 4.21 15.45 -4.32
CA VAL A 22 3.32 14.69 -5.21
C VAL A 22 2.11 14.18 -4.42
N THR A 23 2.34 13.50 -3.28
CA THR A 23 1.26 12.97 -2.45
C THR A 23 0.49 14.08 -1.72
N GLU A 24 1.17 15.13 -1.24
CA GLU A 24 0.51 16.30 -0.64
C GLU A 24 -0.48 16.96 -1.60
N ARG A 25 -0.08 17.15 -2.86
CA ARG A 25 -0.92 17.80 -3.88
C ARG A 25 -2.13 16.95 -4.24
N ALA A 26 -1.94 15.64 -4.43
CA ALA A 26 -3.02 14.70 -4.65
C ALA A 26 -4.01 14.68 -3.47
N ALA A 27 -3.50 14.53 -2.24
CA ALA A 27 -4.32 14.50 -1.03
C ALA A 27 -5.10 15.81 -0.82
N VAL A 28 -4.47 16.97 -1.02
CA VAL A 28 -5.14 18.28 -0.91
C VAL A 28 -6.22 18.45 -2.00
N ALA A 29 -5.99 17.95 -3.21
CA ALA A 29 -6.96 18.01 -4.29
C ALA A 29 -8.20 17.17 -3.96
N ALA A 30 -8.01 15.90 -3.57
CA ALA A 30 -9.09 15.01 -3.12
C ALA A 30 -9.83 15.57 -1.89
N ALA A 31 -9.10 16.11 -0.92
CA ALA A 31 -9.68 16.60 0.34
C ALA A 31 -10.70 17.74 0.15
N ARG A 32 -10.63 18.50 -0.96
CA ARG A 32 -11.63 19.53 -1.30
C ARG A 32 -13.01 18.93 -1.62
N LEU A 33 -13.04 17.67 -2.04
CA LEU A 33 -14.23 16.90 -2.40
C LEU A 33 -14.64 15.89 -1.32
N ARG A 34 -13.86 15.80 -0.23
CA ARG A 34 -14.17 14.95 0.93
C ARG A 34 -15.57 15.25 1.49
N GLY A 35 -16.35 14.19 1.70
CA GLY A 35 -17.71 14.28 2.24
C GLY A 35 -18.76 14.79 1.27
N ARG A 36 -18.43 14.93 -0.02
CA ARG A 36 -19.39 15.39 -1.05
C ARG A 36 -20.10 14.26 -1.79
N GLY A 37 -19.81 13.00 -1.47
CA GLY A 37 -20.48 11.83 -2.04
C GLY A 37 -20.12 11.53 -3.50
N ASP A 38 -19.10 12.16 -4.07
CA ASP A 38 -18.65 11.96 -5.44
C ASP A 38 -17.25 11.33 -5.47
N GLU A 39 -17.23 10.00 -5.52
CA GLU A 39 -16.00 9.20 -5.54
C GLU A 39 -15.15 9.52 -6.78
N LYS A 40 -15.79 9.54 -7.95
CA LYS A 40 -15.12 9.74 -9.25
C LYS A 40 -14.50 11.11 -9.36
N ALA A 41 -15.20 12.16 -8.91
CA ALA A 41 -14.64 13.51 -8.92
C ALA A 41 -13.47 13.66 -7.95
N ALA A 42 -13.57 13.04 -6.76
CA ALA A 42 -12.49 13.08 -5.76
C ALA A 42 -11.23 12.39 -6.28
N ASP A 43 -11.41 11.24 -6.90
CA ASP A 43 -10.36 10.43 -7.50
C ASP A 43 -9.69 11.15 -8.68
N GLN A 44 -10.48 11.62 -9.65
CA GLN A 44 -9.97 12.40 -10.78
C GLN A 44 -9.15 13.62 -10.34
N ALA A 45 -9.60 14.34 -9.30
CA ALA A 45 -8.85 15.48 -8.76
C ALA A 45 -7.48 15.08 -8.19
N ALA A 46 -7.38 13.89 -7.59
CA ALA A 46 -6.12 13.35 -7.10
C ALA A 46 -5.21 12.89 -8.24
N VAL A 47 -5.75 12.15 -9.22
CA VAL A 47 -5.03 11.68 -10.43
C VAL A 47 -4.40 12.88 -11.15
N ASP A 48 -5.19 13.92 -11.41
CA ASP A 48 -4.75 15.13 -12.11
C ASP A 48 -3.57 15.80 -11.38
N ALA A 49 -3.74 16.02 -10.08
CA ALA A 49 -2.74 16.70 -9.25
C ALA A 49 -1.46 15.87 -9.08
N MET A 50 -1.59 14.55 -8.87
CA MET A 50 -0.45 13.64 -8.76
C MET A 50 0.36 13.63 -10.06
N ARG A 51 -0.32 13.46 -11.21
CA ARG A 51 0.32 13.43 -12.53
C ARG A 51 1.02 14.73 -12.87
N GLU A 52 0.42 15.87 -12.56
CA GLU A 52 1.03 17.18 -12.82
C GLU A 52 2.36 17.33 -12.06
N GLU A 53 2.39 16.98 -10.78
CA GLU A 53 3.61 17.11 -9.96
C GLU A 53 4.64 16.04 -10.31
N LEU A 54 4.23 14.81 -10.64
CA LEU A 54 5.12 13.77 -11.15
C LEU A 54 5.88 14.24 -12.39
N ASN A 55 5.21 14.90 -13.32
CA ASN A 55 5.82 15.41 -14.55
C ASN A 55 6.83 16.55 -14.34
N ARG A 56 6.92 17.11 -13.13
CA ARG A 56 7.95 18.09 -12.77
C ARG A 56 9.22 17.46 -12.22
N LEU A 57 9.18 16.18 -11.87
CA LEU A 57 10.32 15.47 -11.31
C LEU A 57 11.42 15.24 -12.34
N ALA A 58 12.67 15.28 -11.87
CA ALA A 58 13.84 14.89 -12.64
C ALA A 58 14.02 13.36 -12.60
N ILE A 59 13.12 12.64 -13.27
CA ILE A 59 13.14 11.18 -13.43
C ILE A 59 12.75 10.79 -14.86
N ASN A 60 13.13 9.57 -15.25
CA ASN A 60 12.57 8.85 -16.38
C ASN A 60 11.70 7.71 -15.81
N GLY A 61 10.47 8.05 -15.41
CA GLY A 61 9.60 7.16 -14.65
C GLY A 61 8.64 6.39 -15.53
N THR A 62 8.46 5.10 -15.27
CA THR A 62 7.42 4.26 -15.86
C THR A 62 6.41 3.89 -14.77
N VAL A 63 5.13 4.15 -14.99
CA VAL A 63 4.05 3.67 -14.12
C VAL A 63 3.90 2.15 -14.32
N VAL A 64 4.09 1.37 -13.27
CA VAL A 64 3.97 -0.11 -13.31
C VAL A 64 2.72 -0.59 -12.59
N ILE A 65 2.26 0.20 -11.62
CA ILE A 65 0.97 0.06 -10.93
C ILE A 65 0.35 1.46 -10.91
N GLY A 66 -0.87 1.58 -11.40
CA GLY A 66 -1.61 2.85 -11.45
C GLY A 66 -3.11 2.61 -11.63
N GLU A 67 -3.79 3.57 -12.25
CA GLU A 67 -5.26 3.64 -12.34
C GLU A 67 -5.90 2.51 -13.16
N GLY A 68 -5.10 1.74 -13.90
CA GLY A 68 -5.55 0.62 -14.72
C GLY A 68 -4.79 0.51 -16.03
N GLU A 69 -5.31 -0.32 -16.93
CA GLU A 69 -4.80 -0.46 -18.29
C GLU A 69 -5.03 0.81 -19.11
N ARG A 70 -4.21 1.02 -20.15
CA ARG A 70 -4.26 2.24 -20.98
C ARG A 70 -5.63 2.51 -21.61
N ASP A 71 -6.37 1.46 -21.94
CA ASP A 71 -7.69 1.57 -22.55
C ASP A 71 -8.78 1.90 -21.52
N GLU A 72 -8.49 1.73 -20.22
CA GLU A 72 -9.42 1.89 -19.10
C GLU A 72 -9.15 3.19 -18.32
N ALA A 73 -7.89 3.63 -18.28
CA ALA A 73 -7.45 4.83 -17.57
C ALA A 73 -6.80 5.86 -18.53
N PRO A 74 -7.32 7.11 -18.63
CA PRO A 74 -6.75 8.14 -19.51
C PRO A 74 -5.42 8.71 -19.00
N MET A 75 -5.12 8.52 -17.72
CA MET A 75 -3.97 9.06 -17.01
C MET A 75 -3.52 8.09 -15.93
N LEU A 76 -2.22 8.11 -15.63
CA LEU A 76 -1.52 7.22 -14.72
C LEU A 76 -1.80 5.74 -14.99
N TYR A 77 -1.93 5.39 -16.27
CA TYR A 77 -2.14 4.01 -16.71
C TYR A 77 -0.83 3.20 -16.66
N ILE A 78 -0.96 1.88 -16.61
CA ILE A 78 0.18 0.96 -16.64
C ILE A 78 0.98 1.14 -17.94
N GLY A 79 2.26 1.46 -17.78
CA GLY A 79 3.20 1.77 -18.86
C GLY A 79 3.26 3.24 -19.25
N GLU A 80 2.55 4.15 -18.56
CA GLU A 80 2.70 5.59 -18.80
C GLU A 80 4.11 6.04 -18.39
N GLU A 81 4.75 6.81 -19.27
CA GLU A 81 6.02 7.49 -19.00
C GLU A 81 5.74 8.86 -18.36
N VAL A 82 6.30 9.10 -17.18
CA VAL A 82 6.12 10.32 -16.39
C VAL A 82 7.46 10.92 -15.93
N GLY A 83 7.42 12.20 -15.58
CA GLY A 83 8.60 12.97 -15.24
C GLY A 83 9.15 13.76 -16.42
N SER A 84 10.17 14.57 -16.17
CA SER A 84 10.78 15.43 -17.19
C SER A 84 11.69 14.68 -18.18
N GLY A 85 11.85 13.36 -18.03
CA GLY A 85 12.73 12.52 -18.84
C GLY A 85 14.23 12.73 -18.55
N LYS A 86 14.56 13.57 -17.55
CA LYS A 86 15.93 13.86 -17.13
C LYS A 86 16.14 13.24 -15.76
N GLY A 87 16.98 12.23 -15.62
CA GLY A 87 17.28 11.63 -14.32
C GLY A 87 17.33 10.10 -14.36
N PRO A 88 17.29 9.44 -13.20
CA PRO A 88 17.33 7.97 -13.14
C PRO A 88 16.08 7.35 -13.75
N ALA A 89 16.24 6.14 -14.30
CA ALA A 89 15.13 5.30 -14.72
C ALA A 89 14.50 4.65 -13.49
N VAL A 90 13.19 4.84 -13.31
CA VAL A 90 12.49 4.40 -12.11
C VAL A 90 11.17 3.76 -12.46
N ASP A 91 10.76 2.81 -11.62
CA ASP A 91 9.44 2.20 -11.66
C ASP A 91 8.58 2.83 -10.56
N ILE A 92 7.34 3.14 -10.90
CA ILE A 92 6.40 3.84 -10.03
C ILE A 92 5.17 2.96 -9.81
N ALA A 93 4.84 2.73 -8.54
CA ALA A 93 3.52 2.28 -8.13
C ALA A 93 2.81 3.44 -7.44
N LEU A 94 1.55 3.68 -7.79
CA LEU A 94 0.78 4.76 -7.20
C LEU A 94 -0.68 4.37 -7.01
N ASP A 95 -1.30 5.04 -6.06
CA ASP A 95 -2.73 5.13 -5.86
C ASP A 95 -3.03 6.58 -5.45
N PRO A 96 -3.45 7.45 -6.40
CA PRO A 96 -3.68 8.86 -6.15
C PRO A 96 -4.71 9.10 -5.05
N LEU A 97 -5.73 8.24 -4.95
CA LEU A 97 -6.72 8.28 -3.89
C LEU A 97 -7.13 6.87 -3.45
N GLU A 98 -6.34 6.31 -2.55
CA GLU A 98 -6.70 5.08 -1.86
C GLU A 98 -7.92 5.37 -0.98
N GLY A 99 -8.98 4.59 -1.17
CA GLY A 99 -10.24 4.79 -0.49
C GLY A 99 -11.07 5.95 -1.06
N THR A 100 -11.37 5.95 -2.35
CA THR A 100 -12.29 6.91 -2.99
C THR A 100 -13.65 6.99 -2.25
N THR A 101 -14.23 5.85 -1.89
CA THR A 101 -15.43 5.76 -1.04
C THR A 101 -15.22 6.37 0.36
N ILE A 102 -14.05 6.16 0.96
CA ILE A 102 -13.69 6.74 2.27
C ILE A 102 -13.68 8.26 2.16
N CYS A 103 -13.01 8.81 1.15
CA CYS A 103 -12.93 10.24 0.89
C CYS A 103 -14.33 10.84 0.64
N ALA A 104 -15.11 10.26 -0.28
CA ALA A 104 -16.44 10.73 -0.64
C ALA A 104 -17.40 10.77 0.56
N LYS A 105 -17.25 9.82 1.51
CA LYS A 105 -18.07 9.72 2.72
C LYS A 105 -17.47 10.41 3.96
N ASN A 106 -16.31 11.06 3.84
CA ASN A 106 -15.58 11.67 4.96
C ASN A 106 -15.32 10.67 6.11
N LEU A 107 -14.93 9.45 5.76
CA LEU A 107 -14.50 8.42 6.69
C LEU A 107 -12.97 8.52 6.93
N PRO A 108 -12.44 7.94 8.01
CA PRO A 108 -11.00 7.90 8.25
C PRO A 108 -10.28 6.96 7.27
N ASN A 109 -8.99 7.22 7.05
CA ASN A 109 -8.02 6.37 6.32
C ASN A 109 -7.97 6.51 4.78
N ALA A 110 -8.57 7.54 4.17
CA ALA A 110 -8.27 7.85 2.77
C ALA A 110 -6.88 8.49 2.68
N LEU A 111 -6.07 8.08 1.70
CA LEU A 111 -4.71 8.57 1.53
C LEU A 111 -4.29 8.63 0.05
N ALA A 112 -3.30 9.46 -0.26
CA ALA A 112 -2.61 9.45 -1.55
C ALA A 112 -1.27 8.73 -1.37
N VAL A 113 -0.98 7.74 -2.20
CA VAL A 113 0.17 6.84 -2.03
C VAL A 113 1.01 6.78 -3.28
N ILE A 114 2.33 6.78 -3.10
CA ILE A 114 3.28 6.51 -4.16
C ILE A 114 4.48 5.75 -3.61
N ALA A 115 4.97 4.80 -4.40
CA ALA A 115 6.25 4.13 -4.22
C ALA A 115 7.08 4.30 -5.50
N ILE A 116 8.34 4.72 -5.33
CA ILE A 116 9.32 4.80 -6.41
C ILE A 116 10.49 3.88 -6.08
N VAL A 117 10.87 3.07 -7.06
CA VAL A 117 12.01 2.16 -6.94
C VAL A 117 12.88 2.22 -8.20
N GLU A 118 14.06 1.61 -8.12
CA GLU A 118 14.87 1.36 -9.31
C GLU A 118 14.11 0.48 -10.31
N LYS A 119 14.22 0.80 -11.59
CA LYS A 119 13.53 0.11 -12.68
C LYS A 119 13.71 -1.42 -12.60
N GLY A 120 12.61 -2.16 -12.70
CA GLY A 120 12.55 -3.62 -12.61
C GLY A 120 12.44 -4.19 -11.20
N SER A 121 12.27 -3.35 -10.16
CA SER A 121 12.25 -3.81 -8.76
C SER A 121 10.86 -4.02 -8.17
N LEU A 122 9.79 -3.54 -8.83
CA LEU A 122 8.42 -3.81 -8.40
C LEU A 122 7.92 -5.13 -8.99
N LEU A 123 7.16 -5.88 -8.20
CA LEU A 123 6.33 -6.95 -8.73
C LEU A 123 5.28 -6.32 -9.64
N PHE A 124 5.24 -6.74 -10.91
CA PHE A 124 4.07 -6.48 -11.75
C PHE A 124 2.88 -7.25 -11.17
N ALA A 125 1.91 -6.52 -10.63
CA ALA A 125 0.69 -7.10 -10.06
C ALA A 125 -0.48 -6.84 -11.03
N PRO A 126 -1.10 -7.89 -11.58
CA PRO A 126 -2.33 -7.72 -12.35
C PRO A 126 -3.47 -7.27 -11.43
N ASP A 127 -4.53 -6.72 -12.01
CA ASP A 127 -5.75 -6.34 -11.27
C ASP A 127 -6.56 -7.56 -10.84
N VAL A 128 -6.06 -8.23 -9.80
CA VAL A 128 -6.63 -9.43 -9.18
C VAL A 128 -6.59 -9.31 -7.67
N TYR A 129 -7.26 -10.21 -6.97
CA TYR A 129 -7.15 -10.29 -5.52
C TYR A 129 -5.81 -10.92 -5.10
N MET A 130 -5.31 -10.49 -3.94
CA MET A 130 -4.16 -11.04 -3.24
C MET A 130 -4.55 -11.30 -1.79
N ASP A 131 -4.29 -12.52 -1.31
CA ASP A 131 -4.27 -12.83 0.11
C ASP A 131 -3.01 -12.24 0.74
N LYS A 132 -3.15 -11.55 1.87
CA LYS A 132 -2.10 -10.72 2.49
C LYS A 132 -2.03 -11.03 3.98
N ILE A 133 -0.81 -11.21 4.47
CA ILE A 133 -0.49 -11.20 5.89
C ILE A 133 0.68 -10.26 6.11
N ALA A 134 0.58 -9.38 7.11
CA ALA A 134 1.61 -8.37 7.34
C ALA A 134 1.77 -7.99 8.81
N VAL A 135 3.00 -7.70 9.21
CA VAL A 135 3.37 -7.18 10.54
C VAL A 135 4.43 -6.08 10.40
N GLY A 136 4.48 -5.19 11.39
CA GLY A 136 5.48 -4.12 11.46
C GLY A 136 6.90 -4.57 11.77
N PRO A 137 7.82 -3.62 11.97
CA PRO A 137 9.22 -3.90 12.29
C PRO A 137 9.40 -4.39 13.73
N GLY A 138 10.63 -4.79 14.06
CA GLY A 138 11.02 -5.20 15.41
C GLY A 138 10.87 -6.69 15.72
N TYR A 139 10.38 -7.48 14.76
CA TYR A 139 10.30 -8.93 14.84
C TYR A 139 11.38 -9.61 13.98
N ALA A 140 11.82 -10.80 14.39
CA ALA A 140 12.69 -11.63 13.56
C ALA A 140 11.96 -12.10 12.29
N ASP A 141 12.71 -12.29 11.20
CA ASP A 141 12.18 -12.81 9.94
C ASP A 141 11.44 -14.15 10.14
N GLY A 142 10.32 -14.32 9.43
CA GLY A 142 9.52 -15.54 9.49
C GLY A 142 8.60 -15.63 10.70
N VAL A 143 8.27 -14.50 11.33
CA VAL A 143 7.29 -14.47 12.43
C VAL A 143 5.87 -14.79 11.94
N ILE A 144 5.59 -14.51 10.68
CA ILE A 144 4.34 -14.79 9.97
C ILE A 144 4.57 -15.73 8.79
N ASP A 145 3.55 -16.53 8.47
CA ASP A 145 3.52 -17.46 7.34
C ASP A 145 2.11 -17.45 6.71
N ILE A 146 2.03 -17.24 5.40
CA ILE A 146 0.77 -17.20 4.65
C ILE A 146 0.13 -18.59 4.45
N ASP A 147 0.89 -19.66 4.67
CA ASP A 147 0.37 -21.04 4.69
C ASP A 147 -0.11 -21.49 6.08
N ALA A 148 0.27 -20.77 7.13
CA ALA A 148 -0.18 -21.05 8.49
C ALA A 148 -1.60 -20.55 8.75
N SER A 149 -2.31 -21.22 9.65
CA SER A 149 -3.64 -20.79 10.08
C SER A 149 -3.59 -19.42 10.79
N PRO A 150 -4.70 -18.66 10.82
CA PRO A 150 -4.76 -17.40 11.57
C PRO A 150 -4.37 -17.58 13.06
N ALA A 151 -4.74 -18.71 13.66
CA ALA A 151 -4.41 -19.02 15.05
C ALA A 151 -2.90 -19.21 15.27
N GLU A 152 -2.21 -19.89 14.35
CA GLU A 152 -0.77 -20.09 14.42
C GLU A 152 -0.01 -18.78 14.26
N ASN A 153 -0.40 -17.95 13.29
CA ASN A 153 0.19 -16.63 13.07
C ASN A 153 0.00 -15.70 14.27
N ILE A 154 -1.21 -15.61 14.82
CA ILE A 154 -1.49 -14.81 16.01
C ILE A 154 -0.68 -15.30 17.22
N ALA A 155 -0.62 -16.61 17.43
CA ALA A 155 0.18 -17.18 18.52
C ALA A 155 1.69 -16.95 18.32
N SER A 156 2.16 -16.98 17.07
CA SER A 156 3.56 -16.67 16.71
C SER A 156 3.91 -15.23 17.03
N LEU A 157 3.07 -14.28 16.58
CA LEU A 157 3.25 -12.87 16.86
C LEU A 157 3.16 -12.56 18.35
N ALA A 158 2.19 -13.13 19.08
CA ALA A 158 2.07 -12.96 20.53
C ALA A 158 3.33 -13.42 21.28
N ARG A 159 3.92 -14.56 20.88
CA ARG A 159 5.20 -15.02 21.43
C ARG A 159 6.35 -14.06 21.11
N ALA A 160 6.42 -13.56 19.88
CA ALA A 160 7.46 -12.62 19.47
C ALA A 160 7.36 -11.26 20.18
N LYS A 161 6.14 -10.76 20.39
CA LYS A 161 5.83 -9.55 21.16
C LYS A 161 5.89 -9.76 22.69
N ALA A 162 5.99 -11.01 23.15
CA ALA A 162 5.99 -11.40 24.57
C ALA A 162 4.72 -10.98 25.34
N VAL A 163 3.55 -11.10 24.70
CA VAL A 163 2.24 -10.76 25.28
C VAL A 163 1.27 -11.95 25.19
N ALA A 164 0.12 -11.85 25.84
CA ALA A 164 -0.94 -12.83 25.65
C ALA A 164 -1.59 -12.68 24.26
N VAL A 165 -2.15 -13.77 23.73
CA VAL A 165 -2.90 -13.75 22.44
C VAL A 165 -4.03 -12.71 22.46
N SER A 166 -4.67 -12.50 23.62
CA SER A 166 -5.73 -11.51 23.80
C SER A 166 -5.27 -10.05 23.71
N GLU A 167 -3.97 -9.80 23.69
CA GLU A 167 -3.37 -8.47 23.52
C GLU A 167 -2.92 -8.21 22.08
N ILE A 168 -3.19 -9.15 21.15
CA ILE A 168 -2.98 -8.96 19.72
C ILE A 168 -4.28 -8.45 19.09
N THR A 169 -4.16 -7.42 18.24
CA THR A 169 -5.26 -6.90 17.44
C THR A 169 -4.97 -7.09 15.95
N ALA A 170 -5.84 -7.84 15.28
CA ALA A 170 -5.80 -8.03 13.83
C ALA A 170 -6.63 -6.97 13.09
N CYS A 171 -6.10 -6.40 12.01
CA CYS A 171 -6.84 -5.55 11.07
C CYS A 171 -7.30 -6.39 9.88
N ILE A 172 -8.60 -6.31 9.56
CA ILE A 172 -9.24 -7.11 8.50
C ILE A 172 -10.28 -6.24 7.78
N LEU A 173 -10.35 -6.34 6.45
CA LEU A 173 -11.44 -5.72 5.69
C LEU A 173 -12.80 -6.37 6.04
N ASP A 174 -13.81 -5.55 6.32
CA ASP A 174 -15.18 -6.00 6.60
C ASP A 174 -15.90 -6.38 5.30
N ARG A 175 -15.69 -7.63 4.89
CA ARG A 175 -16.22 -8.20 3.66
C ARG A 175 -16.78 -9.60 3.93
N PRO A 176 -17.86 -10.00 3.23
CA PRO A 176 -18.40 -11.36 3.37
C PRO A 176 -17.37 -12.47 3.17
N ARG A 177 -16.41 -12.28 2.25
CA ARG A 177 -15.30 -13.22 1.99
C ARG A 177 -14.39 -13.48 3.19
N HIS A 178 -14.37 -12.59 4.19
CA HIS A 178 -13.55 -12.74 5.39
C HIS A 178 -14.31 -13.33 6.59
N GLY A 179 -15.56 -13.77 6.44
CA GLY A 179 -16.36 -14.30 7.55
C GLY A 179 -15.64 -15.43 8.33
N ALA A 180 -15.14 -16.43 7.61
CA ALA A 180 -14.39 -17.55 8.22
C ALA A 180 -13.08 -17.10 8.89
N LEU A 181 -12.36 -16.15 8.27
CA LEU A 181 -11.14 -15.57 8.84
C LEU A 181 -11.44 -14.82 10.15
N ILE A 182 -12.48 -13.99 10.16
CA ILE A 182 -12.92 -13.23 11.33
C ILE A 182 -13.31 -14.17 12.47
N GLU A 183 -14.05 -15.25 12.19
CA GLU A 183 -14.40 -16.27 13.18
C GLU A 183 -13.15 -16.99 13.72
N ALA A 184 -12.23 -17.38 12.85
CA ALA A 184 -10.98 -18.04 13.24
C ALA A 184 -10.13 -17.15 14.15
N VAL A 185 -10.00 -15.85 13.83
CA VAL A 185 -9.26 -14.89 14.68
C VAL A 185 -9.97 -14.68 16.02
N ARG A 186 -11.30 -14.49 16.04
CA ARG A 186 -12.06 -14.35 17.30
C ARG A 186 -11.92 -15.57 18.20
N ALA A 187 -11.88 -16.77 17.64
CA ALA A 187 -11.72 -18.01 18.40
C ALA A 187 -10.38 -18.11 19.15
N THR A 188 -9.36 -17.35 18.73
CA THR A 188 -8.07 -17.28 19.44
C THR A 188 -8.13 -16.44 20.73
N GLY A 189 -9.09 -15.52 20.82
CA GLY A 189 -9.17 -14.49 21.86
C GLY A 189 -8.52 -13.15 21.48
N ALA A 190 -7.86 -13.04 20.33
CA ALA A 190 -7.37 -11.78 19.78
C ALA A 190 -8.51 -10.81 19.42
N ALA A 191 -8.21 -9.51 19.47
CA ALA A 191 -9.13 -8.46 19.04
C ALA A 191 -9.10 -8.29 17.51
N ILE A 192 -10.17 -7.72 16.95
CA ILE A 192 -10.25 -7.39 15.51
C ILE A 192 -10.66 -5.94 15.32
N ARG A 193 -9.86 -5.21 14.54
CA ARG A 193 -10.19 -3.93 13.94
C ARG A 193 -10.72 -4.16 12.53
N LEU A 194 -12.04 -4.03 12.35
CA LEU A 194 -12.66 -4.10 11.03
C LEU A 194 -12.56 -2.74 10.32
N ILE A 195 -12.14 -2.75 9.05
CA ILE A 195 -12.09 -1.57 8.18
C ILE A 195 -12.96 -1.80 6.93
N GLY A 196 -13.68 -0.78 6.46
CA GLY A 196 -14.58 -0.94 5.31
C GLY A 196 -13.85 -1.03 3.97
N ASP A 197 -12.82 -0.20 3.83
CA ASP A 197 -11.88 -0.06 2.71
C ASP A 197 -10.53 0.36 3.32
N GLY A 198 -9.46 0.55 2.55
CA GLY A 198 -8.23 1.09 3.13
C GLY A 198 -7.16 0.08 3.50
N ASP A 199 -6.92 -0.98 2.71
CA ASP A 199 -6.00 -2.03 3.15
C ASP A 199 -4.51 -1.66 3.09
N VAL A 200 -4.12 -0.71 2.23
CA VAL A 200 -2.77 -0.11 2.27
C VAL A 200 -2.52 0.54 3.62
N ALA A 201 -3.44 1.40 4.08
CA ALA A 201 -3.36 2.00 5.40
C ALA A 201 -3.44 0.95 6.51
N GLY A 202 -4.31 -0.07 6.35
CA GLY A 202 -4.44 -1.18 7.29
C GLY A 202 -3.12 -1.93 7.51
N VAL A 203 -2.35 -2.16 6.45
CA VAL A 203 -1.01 -2.75 6.53
C VAL A 203 0.01 -1.77 7.12
N ILE A 204 0.03 -0.50 6.67
CA ILE A 204 0.97 0.50 7.18
C ILE A 204 0.79 0.72 8.70
N HIS A 205 -0.44 0.69 9.21
CA HIS A 205 -0.69 0.83 10.64
C HIS A 205 0.02 -0.23 11.50
N THR A 206 0.30 -1.41 10.96
CA THR A 206 1.08 -2.45 11.68
C THR A 206 2.48 -1.98 12.06
N THR A 207 3.00 -0.91 11.45
CA THR A 207 4.34 -0.37 11.72
C THR A 207 4.46 0.39 13.03
N ASP A 208 3.34 0.85 13.58
CA ASP A 208 3.28 1.51 14.89
C ASP A 208 2.06 0.98 15.68
N PRO A 209 2.14 -0.24 16.22
CA PRO A 209 1.04 -0.84 16.96
C PRO A 209 0.73 -0.10 18.27
N ASP A 210 1.68 0.63 18.84
CA ASP A 210 1.48 1.36 20.08
C ASP A 210 0.60 2.61 19.87
N GLU A 211 0.73 3.28 18.72
CA GLU A 211 -0.14 4.40 18.34
C GLU A 211 -1.47 3.92 17.71
N THR A 212 -1.41 2.95 16.79
CA THR A 212 -2.57 2.56 15.97
C THR A 212 -3.43 1.47 16.61
N GLY A 213 -2.87 0.70 17.54
CA GLY A 213 -3.51 -0.49 18.11
C GLY A 213 -3.67 -1.64 17.12
N ILE A 214 -2.92 -1.69 16.02
CA ILE A 214 -2.98 -2.76 15.02
C ILE A 214 -1.64 -3.50 14.99
N ASP A 215 -1.64 -4.79 15.33
CA ASP A 215 -0.43 -5.61 15.39
C ASP A 215 -0.16 -6.37 14.09
N ILE A 216 -1.23 -6.83 13.44
CA ILE A 216 -1.17 -7.69 12.27
C ILE A 216 -2.29 -7.34 11.29
N TYR A 217 -2.01 -7.36 10.00
CA TYR A 217 -3.03 -7.35 8.96
C TYR A 217 -3.25 -8.77 8.45
N LEU A 218 -4.51 -9.17 8.26
CA LEU A 218 -4.88 -10.46 7.66
C LEU A 218 -6.02 -10.29 6.66
N GLY A 219 -5.90 -10.90 5.49
CA GLY A 219 -7.01 -11.14 4.58
C GLY A 219 -6.74 -10.75 3.13
N THR A 220 -7.79 -10.71 2.34
CA THR A 220 -7.76 -10.57 0.89
C THR A 220 -8.22 -9.19 0.43
N GLY A 221 -7.37 -8.54 -0.37
CA GLY A 221 -7.64 -7.26 -1.05
C GLY A 221 -6.94 -7.18 -2.40
N GLY A 222 -6.88 -6.00 -3.02
CA GLY A 222 -6.31 -5.85 -4.37
C GLY A 222 -4.80 -6.13 -4.41
N ALA A 223 -4.33 -6.81 -5.45
CA ALA A 223 -2.92 -7.14 -5.61
C ALA A 223 -2.01 -5.90 -5.79
N PRO A 224 -2.39 -4.89 -6.61
CA PRO A 224 -1.60 -3.66 -6.74
C PRO A 224 -1.35 -2.94 -5.40
N GLU A 225 -2.38 -2.85 -4.56
CA GLU A 225 -2.33 -2.27 -3.20
C GLU A 225 -1.43 -3.10 -2.28
N GLY A 226 -1.40 -4.42 -2.48
CA GLY A 226 -0.46 -5.31 -1.77
C GLY A 226 1.00 -4.96 -2.06
N VAL A 227 1.33 -4.60 -3.30
CA VAL A 227 2.68 -4.18 -3.69
C VAL A 227 3.03 -2.81 -3.11
N LEU A 228 2.09 -1.85 -3.12
CA LEU A 228 2.26 -0.55 -2.46
C LEU A 228 2.52 -0.71 -0.96
N ALA A 229 1.71 -1.52 -0.28
CA ALA A 229 1.87 -1.81 1.14
C ALA A 229 3.21 -2.51 1.43
N ALA A 230 3.65 -3.42 0.54
CA ALA A 230 4.94 -4.09 0.66
C ALA A 230 6.13 -3.13 0.49
N ALA A 231 6.02 -2.13 -0.39
CA ALA A 231 7.03 -1.09 -0.52
C ALA A 231 7.17 -0.29 0.79
N ALA A 232 6.04 0.04 1.45
CA ALA A 232 6.05 0.72 2.73
C ALA A 232 6.71 -0.13 3.83
N LEU A 233 6.32 -1.41 3.96
CA LEU A 233 6.89 -2.30 4.97
C LEU A 233 8.37 -2.63 4.74
N ARG A 234 8.80 -2.75 3.49
CA ARG A 234 10.22 -2.92 3.18
C ARG A 234 11.06 -1.73 3.65
N CYS A 235 10.52 -0.52 3.56
CA CYS A 235 11.20 0.69 4.02
C CYS A 235 11.22 0.80 5.56
N THR A 236 10.19 0.33 6.25
CA THR A 236 10.09 0.40 7.72
C THR A 236 10.77 -0.78 8.42
N GLY A 237 11.01 -1.88 7.69
CA GLY A 237 11.60 -3.12 8.23
C GLY A 237 10.57 -4.13 8.73
N GLY A 238 9.33 -4.06 8.24
CA GLY A 238 8.28 -5.03 8.53
C GLY A 238 8.30 -6.24 7.59
N GLN A 239 7.32 -7.13 7.77
CA GLN A 239 7.17 -8.36 6.98
C GLN A 239 5.80 -8.38 6.32
N ILE A 240 5.75 -8.77 5.06
CA ILE A 240 4.51 -9.04 4.33
C ILE A 240 4.70 -10.22 3.41
N LEU A 241 3.69 -11.09 3.38
CA LEU A 241 3.56 -12.17 2.41
C LEU A 241 2.26 -11.98 1.65
N GLY A 242 2.33 -12.24 0.35
CA GLY A 242 1.21 -12.09 -0.58
C GLY A 242 1.04 -13.33 -1.46
N ARG A 243 -0.21 -13.73 -1.70
CA ARG A 243 -0.55 -14.81 -2.64
C ARG A 243 -1.64 -14.33 -3.60
N LEU A 244 -1.32 -14.28 -4.90
CA LEU A 244 -2.29 -13.93 -5.94
C LEU A 244 -3.40 -14.99 -6.01
N ILE A 245 -4.63 -14.52 -6.19
CA ILE A 245 -5.81 -15.36 -6.36
C ILE A 245 -6.24 -15.29 -7.83
N LEU A 246 -5.85 -16.30 -8.59
CA LEU A 246 -6.14 -16.47 -10.01
C LEU A 246 -7.31 -17.46 -10.16
N ASP A 247 -8.50 -17.00 -9.84
CA ASP A 247 -9.72 -17.82 -9.72
C ASP A 247 -10.53 -17.93 -11.02
N THR A 248 -10.08 -17.28 -12.11
CA THR A 248 -10.69 -17.39 -13.43
C THR A 248 -9.63 -17.70 -14.50
N PRO A 249 -9.98 -18.37 -15.62
CA PRO A 249 -9.01 -18.71 -16.67
C PRO A 249 -8.33 -17.51 -17.35
N GLN A 250 -8.91 -16.31 -17.22
CA GLN A 250 -8.39 -15.06 -17.77
C GLN A 250 -7.38 -14.36 -16.85
N LYS A 251 -7.31 -14.78 -15.58
CA LYS A 251 -6.36 -14.28 -14.57
C LYS A 251 -5.19 -15.26 -14.44
#